data_AF-A0A927AST2-F1
#
_entry.id   AF-A0A927AST2-F1
#
_cell.length_a   1.000
_cell.length_b   1.000
_cell.length_c   1.000
_cell.angle_alpha   90.00
_cell.angle_beta   90.00
_cell.angle_gamma   90.00
#
_symmetry.space_group_name_H-M   'P 1'
#
loop_
_entity.id
_entity.type
_entity.pdbx_description
1 polymer ?
#
loop_
_entity_poly.entity_id
_entity_poly.type
_entity_poly.pdbx_seq_one_letter_code
_entity_poly.pdbx_strand_id
1 'polypeptide(L)'
;MISFILNNKQINTSLPPGTTLLDFVRYNQHLTGTKIGCREGDCGACTVLVGELCEGAVRYRTATSCLMPLGNAPGKHIVTIEGINLDVLTPVQQAMTDESATQCGFCTPGFVMSLAGFCLSDKAPTRQNAIAAIDGNICRCTGYKSIERAAERVANQLEGCNGEEAAQFAVEQSILPDYFTHIPERLHTLSLRLNGEHQNGTLSVQYVGGGTDVYVQKHDEIKDASIQFLSDKPYLKGIRQEGRECLIQAASTVTDLIESVVIQTYFPDFKTYAKLVSSTPIRNMATIGGNFVNASPIGDFTIFFLALDATLALNDGSQTREVPLHRFYKGYKTLDKQADEVLEQIRFTLPNSATRFNFEKVSKRTHLDIASVNSAIRITVEEDIITDICLSAGGVAPIPKRLEKTEEFLIGKELTESLVIDAINVTQTEISPISDARGTETYKRLLLSQLIKAHFLKLFPGLNVEQLLTPSAL
;
A
#
# COMPACT_ATOMS: atom_id res chain seq x y z
N MET A 1 -4.15 20.73 20.19
CA MET A 1 -4.41 21.51 18.95
C MET A 1 -3.63 20.83 17.82
N ILE A 2 -4.11 20.79 16.57
CA ILE A 2 -3.38 20.15 15.46
C ILE A 2 -2.44 21.19 14.86
N SER A 3 -1.13 20.90 14.81
CA SER A 3 -0.11 21.84 14.30
C SER A 3 0.81 21.19 13.25
N PHE A 4 0.90 21.81 12.08
CA PHE A 4 1.64 21.32 10.92
C PHE A 4 2.00 22.46 9.96
N ILE A 5 2.73 22.18 8.90
CA ILE A 5 3.05 23.16 7.86
C ILE A 5 2.20 22.84 6.62
N LEU A 6 1.43 23.81 6.12
CA LEU A 6 0.68 23.72 4.86
C LEU A 6 1.28 24.70 3.85
N ASN A 7 1.86 24.17 2.77
CA ASN A 7 2.68 24.94 1.84
C ASN A 7 3.73 25.73 2.64
N ASN A 8 3.87 27.04 2.45
CA ASN A 8 4.82 27.83 3.24
C ASN A 8 4.29 28.29 4.63
N LYS A 9 3.06 27.93 5.05
CA LYS A 9 2.44 28.49 6.26
C LYS A 9 2.37 27.47 7.39
N GLN A 10 2.74 27.88 8.61
CA GLN A 10 2.44 27.07 9.80
C GLN A 10 0.95 27.20 10.12
N ILE A 11 0.27 26.06 10.28
CA ILE A 11 -1.14 25.95 10.60
C ILE A 11 -1.30 25.47 12.03
N ASN A 12 -2.23 26.09 12.74
CA ASN A 12 -2.72 25.66 14.04
C ASN A 12 -4.25 25.62 13.96
N THR A 13 -4.86 24.47 14.20
CA THR A 13 -6.32 24.31 14.08
C THR A 13 -6.90 23.47 15.21
N SER A 14 -8.12 23.82 15.61
CA SER A 14 -8.93 23.10 16.59
C SER A 14 -10.06 22.28 15.93
N LEU A 15 -10.04 22.13 14.60
CA LEU A 15 -11.00 21.28 13.90
C LEU A 15 -10.89 19.83 14.36
N PRO A 16 -11.98 19.04 14.25
CA PRO A 16 -11.95 17.62 14.60
C PRO A 16 -10.85 16.88 13.83
N PRO A 17 -10.02 16.05 14.49
CA PRO A 17 -8.92 15.35 13.83
C PRO A 17 -9.39 14.30 12.81
N GLY A 18 -10.65 13.85 12.91
CA GLY A 18 -11.28 12.99 11.92
C GLY A 18 -11.60 13.69 10.60
N THR A 19 -11.55 15.03 10.52
CA THR A 19 -11.79 15.79 9.27
C THR A 19 -10.84 15.33 8.16
N THR A 20 -11.32 15.13 6.93
CA THR A 20 -10.42 14.80 5.81
C THR A 20 -9.51 16.00 5.49
N LEU A 21 -8.24 15.72 5.17
CA LEU A 21 -7.30 16.77 4.79
C LEU A 21 -7.78 17.54 3.55
N LEU A 22 -8.43 16.86 2.61
CA LEU A 22 -9.01 17.49 1.41
C LEU A 22 -10.07 18.54 1.77
N ASP A 23 -10.98 18.22 2.68
CA ASP A 23 -12.04 19.15 3.08
C ASP A 23 -11.45 20.35 3.84
N PHE A 24 -10.47 20.10 4.72
CA PHE A 24 -9.74 21.18 5.39
C PHE A 24 -9.08 22.15 4.38
N VAL A 25 -8.30 21.61 3.44
CA VAL A 25 -7.57 22.39 2.42
C VAL A 25 -8.54 23.22 1.58
N ARG A 26 -9.66 22.63 1.15
CA ARG A 26 -10.59 23.29 0.22
C ARG A 26 -11.54 24.26 0.90
N TYR A 27 -12.12 23.87 2.03
CA TYR A 27 -13.24 24.61 2.63
C TYR A 27 -12.81 25.51 3.79
N ASN A 28 -11.69 25.20 4.46
CA ASN A 28 -11.17 26.04 5.55
C ASN A 28 -9.98 26.89 5.11
N GLN A 29 -9.12 26.39 4.23
CA GLN A 29 -7.96 27.15 3.73
C GLN A 29 -8.22 27.80 2.36
N HIS A 30 -9.35 27.50 1.72
CA HIS A 30 -9.75 28.02 0.41
C HIS A 30 -8.74 27.74 -0.72
N LEU A 31 -7.93 26.68 -0.58
CA LEU A 31 -6.99 26.18 -1.57
C LEU A 31 -7.71 25.15 -2.46
N THR A 32 -8.35 25.64 -3.53
CA THR A 32 -9.29 24.85 -4.33
C THR A 32 -8.65 24.10 -5.51
N GLY A 33 -7.34 24.20 -5.68
CA GLY A 33 -6.54 23.54 -6.69
C GLY A 33 -6.56 22.02 -6.55
N THR A 34 -6.40 21.48 -5.34
CA THR A 34 -6.60 20.05 -5.05
C THR A 34 -8.08 19.68 -5.22
N LYS A 35 -8.40 18.65 -6.01
CA LYS A 35 -9.78 18.37 -6.45
C LYS A 35 -10.43 17.21 -5.72
N ILE A 36 -11.76 17.24 -5.65
CA ILE A 36 -12.60 16.13 -5.19
C ILE A 36 -13.05 15.36 -6.44
N GLY A 37 -12.48 14.17 -6.67
CA GLY A 37 -12.85 13.29 -7.79
C GLY A 37 -13.78 12.16 -7.34
N CYS A 38 -13.21 11.12 -6.71
CA CYS A 38 -13.93 9.90 -6.32
C CYS A 38 -14.21 9.76 -4.80
N ARG A 39 -13.40 10.39 -3.93
CA ARG A 39 -13.42 10.21 -2.45
C ARG A 39 -13.13 8.78 -1.95
N GLU A 40 -12.57 7.91 -2.79
CA GLU A 40 -12.19 6.54 -2.41
C GLU A 40 -10.72 6.22 -2.71
N GLY A 41 -9.93 7.24 -3.03
CA GLY A 41 -8.48 7.10 -3.25
C GLY A 41 -8.06 6.58 -4.62
N ASP A 42 -9.01 6.29 -5.52
CA ASP A 42 -8.74 5.65 -6.82
C ASP A 42 -8.21 6.62 -7.90
N CYS A 43 -8.75 7.85 -7.96
CA CYS A 43 -8.52 8.74 -9.10
C CYS A 43 -7.24 9.62 -9.04
N GLY A 44 -6.67 9.82 -7.85
CA GLY A 44 -5.51 10.71 -7.65
C GLY A 44 -5.72 12.21 -7.89
N ALA A 45 -6.93 12.68 -8.18
CA ALA A 45 -7.19 14.13 -8.38
C ALA A 45 -6.96 14.98 -7.11
N CYS A 46 -6.91 14.31 -5.95
CA CYS A 46 -6.67 14.90 -4.64
C CYS A 46 -5.22 14.70 -4.13
N THR A 47 -4.29 14.29 -4.99
CA THR A 47 -2.90 14.03 -4.57
C THR A 47 -2.26 15.28 -3.98
N VAL A 48 -1.63 15.10 -2.83
CA VAL A 48 -0.79 16.07 -2.12
C VAL A 48 0.55 15.41 -1.78
N LEU A 49 1.56 16.20 -1.45
CA LEU A 49 2.80 15.67 -0.86
C LEU A 49 2.76 15.79 0.65
N VAL A 50 3.31 14.79 1.32
CA VAL A 50 3.50 14.74 2.77
C VAL A 50 4.99 14.58 3.03
N GLY A 51 5.61 15.63 3.55
CA GLY A 51 7.00 15.67 3.98
C GLY A 51 7.13 15.34 5.47
N GLU A 52 7.94 14.35 5.80
CA GLU A 52 8.29 13.96 7.16
C GLU A 52 9.80 14.11 7.38
N LEU A 53 10.19 14.59 8.56
CA LEU A 53 11.61 14.71 8.91
C LEU A 53 12.16 13.34 9.30
N CYS A 54 13.12 12.83 8.53
CA CYS A 54 13.81 11.56 8.72
C CYS A 54 15.32 11.82 8.69
N GLU A 55 16.03 11.53 9.79
CA GLU A 55 17.50 11.63 9.87
C GLU A 55 18.04 13.03 9.45
N GLY A 56 17.31 14.10 9.75
CA GLY A 56 17.69 15.48 9.43
C GLY A 56 17.29 15.96 8.03
N ALA A 57 16.85 15.06 7.15
CA ALA A 57 16.33 15.38 5.83
C ALA A 57 14.80 15.20 5.76
N VAL A 58 14.14 15.86 4.81
CA VAL A 58 12.68 15.71 4.63
C VAL A 58 12.40 14.71 3.54
N ARG A 59 11.75 13.60 3.89
CA ARG A 59 11.28 12.60 2.93
C ARG A 59 9.85 12.92 2.52
N TYR A 60 9.62 13.12 1.23
CA TYR A 60 8.28 13.37 0.69
C TYR A 60 7.68 12.09 0.12
N ARG A 61 6.42 11.85 0.46
CA ARG A 61 5.58 10.81 -0.14
C ARG A 61 4.28 11.42 -0.65
N THR A 62 3.72 10.87 -1.72
CA THR A 62 2.39 11.26 -2.20
C THR A 62 1.31 10.64 -1.32
N ALA A 63 0.21 11.35 -1.11
CA ALA A 63 -0.95 10.87 -0.36
C ALA A 63 -2.26 11.30 -1.03
N THR A 64 -3.32 10.50 -0.84
CA THR A 64 -4.68 10.91 -1.24
C THR A 64 -5.33 11.72 -0.11
N SER A 65 -5.40 13.04 -0.28
CA SER A 65 -5.93 13.91 0.78
C SER A 65 -7.41 13.64 1.12
N CYS A 66 -8.17 13.00 0.23
CA CYS A 66 -9.56 12.61 0.48
C CYS A 66 -9.72 11.50 1.54
N LEU A 67 -8.69 10.68 1.76
CA LEU A 67 -8.68 9.61 2.76
C LEU A 67 -7.73 9.88 3.93
N MET A 68 -6.89 10.91 3.83
CA MET A 68 -5.95 11.27 4.88
C MET A 68 -6.69 12.04 5.99
N PRO A 69 -6.70 11.54 7.24
CA PRO A 69 -7.20 12.29 8.39
C PRO A 69 -6.35 13.54 8.65
N LEU A 70 -6.98 14.63 9.07
CA LEU A 70 -6.27 15.80 9.59
C LEU A 70 -5.43 15.45 10.83
N GLY A 71 -5.87 14.46 11.61
CA GLY A 71 -5.13 13.89 12.75
C GLY A 71 -3.79 13.24 12.39
N ASN A 72 -3.54 12.93 11.11
CA ASN A 72 -2.25 12.43 10.61
C ASN A 72 -1.34 13.54 10.04
N ALA A 73 -1.77 14.81 10.09
CA ALA A 73 -0.96 15.96 9.66
C ALA A 73 0.04 16.51 10.71
N PRO A 74 -0.13 16.36 12.05
CA PRO A 74 0.77 16.95 13.02
C PRO A 74 2.25 16.68 12.75
N GLY A 75 3.08 17.73 12.81
CA GLY A 75 4.53 17.60 12.65
C GLY A 75 5.00 17.33 11.22
N LYS A 76 4.12 17.47 10.22
CA LYS A 76 4.43 17.21 8.79
C LYS A 76 4.34 18.48 7.95
N HIS A 77 4.94 18.41 6.76
CA HIS A 77 4.77 19.40 5.71
C HIS A 77 3.80 18.88 4.65
N ILE A 78 2.62 19.46 4.57
CA ILE A 78 1.59 19.17 3.57
C ILE A 78 1.74 20.16 2.41
N VAL A 79 1.91 19.65 1.19
CA VAL A 79 2.04 20.49 -0.01
C VAL A 79 0.89 20.23 -0.98
N THR A 80 0.18 21.29 -1.33
CA THR A 80 -0.85 21.31 -2.36
C THR A 80 -0.32 21.89 -3.67
N ILE A 81 -1.12 21.85 -4.74
CA ILE A 81 -0.73 22.44 -6.04
C ILE A 81 -0.40 23.93 -5.94
N GLU A 82 -1.06 24.67 -5.04
CA GLU A 82 -0.77 26.08 -4.78
C GLU A 82 0.59 26.26 -4.10
N GLY A 83 1.08 25.26 -3.36
CA GLY A 83 2.33 25.33 -2.63
C GLY A 83 3.57 25.25 -3.50
N ILE A 84 3.45 24.75 -4.73
CA ILE A 84 4.59 24.63 -5.65
C ILE A 84 4.66 25.77 -6.67
N ASN A 85 3.69 26.67 -6.70
CA ASN A 85 3.63 27.74 -7.70
C ASN A 85 4.77 28.75 -7.52
N LEU A 86 5.33 29.20 -8.65
CA LEU A 86 6.20 30.35 -8.77
C LEU A 86 5.46 31.49 -9.49
N ASP A 87 6.12 32.63 -9.71
CA ASP A 87 5.61 33.72 -10.55
C ASP A 87 5.44 33.29 -12.02
N VAL A 88 6.12 32.22 -12.41
CA VAL A 88 6.00 31.54 -13.72
C VAL A 88 5.59 30.08 -13.51
N LEU A 89 5.20 29.39 -14.58
CA LEU A 89 4.96 27.95 -14.50
C LEU A 89 6.24 27.23 -14.11
N THR A 90 6.14 26.30 -13.15
CA THR A 90 7.24 25.39 -12.83
C THR A 90 7.55 24.50 -14.05
N PRO A 91 8.78 24.00 -14.21
CA PRO A 91 9.13 23.02 -15.24
C PRO A 91 8.17 21.83 -15.36
N VAL A 92 7.63 21.33 -14.23
CA VAL A 92 6.61 20.27 -14.23
C VAL A 92 5.29 20.76 -14.85
N GLN A 93 4.81 21.93 -14.46
CA GLN A 93 3.59 22.53 -15.04
C GLN A 93 3.78 22.88 -16.52
N GLN A 94 4.96 23.38 -16.90
CA GLN A 94 5.31 23.71 -18.28
C GLN A 94 5.36 22.47 -19.16
N ALA A 95 5.94 21.36 -18.68
CA ALA A 95 5.95 20.09 -19.38
C ALA A 95 4.53 19.59 -19.68
N MET A 96 3.58 19.77 -18.75
CA MET A 96 2.19 19.41 -18.97
C MET A 96 1.52 20.26 -20.07
N THR A 97 1.86 21.55 -20.16
CA THR A 97 1.35 22.46 -21.19
C THR A 97 1.93 22.13 -22.56
N ASP A 98 3.26 22.05 -22.67
CA ASP A 98 3.96 21.88 -23.93
C ASP A 98 3.63 20.55 -24.61
N GLU A 99 3.44 19.48 -23.84
CA GLU A 99 3.10 18.16 -24.37
C GLU A 99 1.61 17.95 -24.65
N SER A 100 0.78 18.99 -24.45
CA SER A 100 -0.69 18.89 -24.51
C SER A 100 -1.23 17.80 -23.56
N ALA A 101 -0.65 17.72 -22.36
CA ALA A 101 -1.01 16.76 -21.33
C ALA A 101 -2.21 17.19 -20.48
N THR A 102 -2.88 18.28 -20.87
CA THR A 102 -4.09 18.81 -20.23
C THR A 102 -5.18 19.08 -21.26
N GLN A 103 -6.42 18.65 -20.95
CA GLN A 103 -7.63 19.01 -21.69
C GLN A 103 -8.64 19.69 -20.77
N CYS A 104 -9.47 18.91 -20.03
CA CYS A 104 -10.43 19.48 -19.07
C CYS A 104 -9.77 20.10 -17.83
N GLY A 105 -8.50 19.78 -17.56
CA GLY A 105 -7.73 20.32 -16.43
C GLY A 105 -8.04 19.73 -15.06
N PHE A 106 -9.10 18.92 -14.90
CA PHE A 106 -9.53 18.47 -13.57
C PHE A 106 -8.52 17.54 -12.87
N CYS A 107 -7.92 16.61 -13.61
CA CYS A 107 -6.92 15.68 -13.06
C CYS A 107 -5.50 16.28 -13.02
N THR A 108 -5.25 17.37 -13.75
CA THR A 108 -3.92 17.96 -13.93
C THR A 108 -3.21 18.27 -12.61
N PRO A 109 -3.86 18.87 -11.58
CA PRO A 109 -3.21 19.10 -10.29
C PRO A 109 -2.65 17.82 -9.66
N GLY A 110 -3.39 16.70 -9.74
CA GLY A 110 -2.95 15.43 -9.20
C GLY A 110 -1.70 14.88 -9.90
N PHE A 111 -1.65 14.96 -11.23
CA PHE A 111 -0.46 14.56 -12.01
C PHE A 111 0.74 15.45 -11.71
N VAL A 112 0.54 16.76 -11.64
CA VAL A 112 1.60 17.72 -11.32
C VAL A 112 2.18 17.44 -9.93
N MET A 113 1.34 17.21 -8.91
CA MET A 113 1.82 16.89 -7.57
C MET A 113 2.57 15.57 -7.52
N SER A 114 2.11 14.54 -8.24
CA SER A 114 2.83 13.26 -8.33
C SER A 114 4.22 13.41 -8.98
N LEU A 115 4.33 14.20 -10.05
CA LEU A 115 5.61 14.48 -10.71
C LEU A 115 6.53 15.38 -9.87
N ALA A 116 5.98 16.36 -9.15
CA ALA A 116 6.75 17.13 -8.18
C ALA A 116 7.29 16.25 -7.04
N GLY A 117 6.50 15.25 -6.60
CA GLY A 117 6.96 14.23 -5.66
C GLY A 117 8.09 13.36 -6.21
N PHE A 118 8.06 13.04 -7.51
CA PHE A 118 9.16 12.34 -8.19
C PHE A 118 10.44 13.17 -8.20
N CYS A 119 10.35 14.47 -8.45
CA CYS A 119 11.48 15.40 -8.38
C CYS A 119 12.12 15.50 -6.97
N LEU A 120 11.36 15.19 -5.92
CA LEU A 120 11.81 15.15 -4.52
C LEU A 120 12.22 13.76 -4.04
N SER A 121 12.19 12.74 -4.92
CA SER A 121 12.48 11.36 -4.56
C SER A 121 13.93 10.98 -4.83
N ASP A 122 14.38 9.88 -4.22
CA ASP A 122 15.69 9.25 -4.43
C ASP A 122 15.75 8.35 -5.69
N LYS A 123 14.67 8.35 -6.50
CA LYS A 123 14.56 7.45 -7.65
C LYS A 123 15.34 8.00 -8.83
N ALA A 124 16.03 7.11 -9.54
CA ALA A 124 16.77 7.48 -10.74
C ALA A 124 15.86 8.22 -11.74
N PRO A 125 16.35 9.32 -12.36
CA PRO A 125 15.58 10.20 -13.23
C PRO A 125 15.32 9.56 -14.59
N THR A 126 14.49 8.51 -14.60
CA THR A 126 14.17 7.74 -15.81
C THR A 126 12.70 7.89 -16.17
N ARG A 127 12.40 7.78 -17.47
CA ARG A 127 11.03 7.70 -17.98
C ARG A 127 10.18 6.68 -17.23
N GLN A 128 10.74 5.51 -16.92
CA GLN A 128 10.02 4.44 -16.22
C GLN A 128 9.61 4.84 -14.81
N ASN A 129 10.51 5.49 -14.04
CA ASN A 129 10.20 5.94 -12.69
C ASN A 129 9.24 7.14 -12.69
N ALA A 130 9.35 8.06 -13.66
CA ALA A 130 8.40 9.16 -13.81
C ALA A 130 6.98 8.66 -14.12
N ILE A 131 6.84 7.66 -14.99
CA ILE A 131 5.55 7.00 -15.25
C ILE A 131 5.05 6.25 -14.01
N ALA A 132 5.93 5.57 -13.26
CA ALA A 132 5.54 4.90 -12.03
C ALA A 132 5.04 5.87 -10.95
N ALA A 133 5.57 7.09 -10.90
CA ALA A 133 5.15 8.11 -9.93
C ALA A 133 3.70 8.58 -10.14
N ILE A 134 3.18 8.48 -11.36
CA ILE A 134 1.81 8.86 -11.72
C ILE A 134 0.84 7.65 -11.78
N ASP A 135 1.23 6.49 -11.24
CA ASP A 135 0.42 5.26 -11.26
C ASP A 135 -0.91 5.38 -10.50
N GLY A 136 -1.07 6.39 -9.64
CA GLY A 136 -2.28 6.66 -8.89
C GLY A 136 -3.19 7.73 -9.48
N ASN A 137 -2.93 8.20 -10.69
CA ASN A 137 -3.66 9.32 -11.29
C ASN A 137 -4.45 8.87 -12.53
N ILE A 138 -5.75 9.15 -12.53
CA ILE A 138 -6.65 8.79 -13.64
C ILE A 138 -6.97 10.03 -14.48
N CYS A 139 -6.83 9.91 -15.80
CA CYS A 139 -7.29 10.89 -16.77
C CYS A 139 -8.31 10.25 -17.73
N ARG A 140 -9.44 10.92 -17.93
CA ARG A 140 -10.48 10.46 -18.87
C ARG A 140 -10.37 11.08 -20.27
N CYS A 141 -9.60 12.15 -20.43
CA CYS A 141 -9.60 12.98 -21.64
C CYS A 141 -8.39 12.73 -22.55
N THR A 142 -7.19 12.59 -21.99
CA THR A 142 -5.93 12.64 -22.77
C THR A 142 -5.51 11.32 -23.41
N GLY A 143 -6.05 10.19 -22.95
CA GLY A 143 -5.55 8.86 -23.33
C GLY A 143 -4.11 8.58 -22.88
N TYR A 144 -3.60 9.34 -21.89
CA TYR A 144 -2.29 9.20 -21.22
C TYR A 144 -1.03 9.45 -22.06
N LYS A 145 -1.04 9.30 -23.38
CA LYS A 145 0.21 9.41 -24.17
C LYS A 145 0.87 10.79 -24.12
N SER A 146 0.11 11.88 -24.04
CA SER A 146 0.69 13.20 -23.79
C SER A 146 1.23 13.36 -22.38
N ILE A 147 0.59 12.74 -21.39
CA ILE A 147 1.06 12.74 -19.99
C ILE A 147 2.36 11.93 -19.85
N GLU A 148 2.48 10.78 -20.53
CA GLU A 148 3.72 9.99 -20.55
C GLU A 148 4.89 10.79 -21.11
N ARG A 149 4.68 11.57 -22.19
CA ARG A 149 5.73 12.46 -22.73
C ARG A 149 6.08 13.60 -21.78
N ALA A 150 5.09 14.19 -21.10
CA ALA A 150 5.36 15.20 -20.08
C ALA A 150 6.18 14.63 -18.92
N ALA A 151 5.85 13.42 -18.45
CA ALA A 151 6.61 12.73 -17.41
C ALA A 151 8.06 12.42 -17.84
N GLU A 152 8.26 11.98 -19.09
CA GLU A 152 9.58 11.79 -19.67
C GLU A 152 10.40 13.08 -19.72
N ARG A 153 9.78 14.19 -20.11
CA ARG A 153 10.45 15.49 -20.10
C ARG A 153 10.83 15.95 -18.70
N VAL A 154 9.98 15.71 -17.70
CA VAL A 154 10.32 15.96 -16.30
C VAL A 154 11.50 15.08 -15.85
N ALA A 155 11.55 13.80 -16.25
CA ALA A 155 12.69 12.94 -15.96
C ALA A 155 14.00 13.49 -16.52
N ASN A 156 14.00 13.97 -17.77
CA ASN A 156 15.19 14.54 -18.40
C ASN A 156 15.66 15.83 -17.71
N GLN A 157 14.76 16.61 -17.10
CA GLN A 157 15.11 17.80 -16.30
C GLN A 157 15.82 17.47 -14.98
N LEU A 158 15.70 16.22 -14.52
CA LEU A 158 16.37 15.72 -13.32
C LEU A 158 17.73 15.08 -13.63
N GLU A 159 18.19 15.09 -14.88
CA GLU A 159 19.54 14.65 -15.23
C GLU A 159 20.59 15.43 -14.41
N GLY A 160 21.47 14.70 -13.72
CA GLY A 160 22.48 15.29 -12.82
C GLY A 160 22.04 15.40 -11.36
N CYS A 161 20.77 15.14 -11.02
CA CYS A 161 20.34 15.02 -9.62
C CYS A 161 20.88 13.71 -9.01
N ASN A 162 21.63 13.81 -7.92
CA ASN A 162 22.19 12.66 -7.20
C ASN A 162 21.30 12.16 -6.03
N GLY A 163 20.18 12.83 -5.77
CA GLY A 163 19.17 12.45 -4.76
C GLY A 163 19.47 12.88 -3.32
N GLU A 164 20.73 13.16 -2.96
CA GLU A 164 21.11 13.53 -1.58
C GLU A 164 20.57 14.92 -1.16
N GLU A 165 20.41 15.81 -2.13
CA GLU A 165 19.87 17.17 -1.91
C GLU A 165 18.70 17.49 -2.86
N ALA A 166 17.79 16.53 -3.07
CA ALA A 166 16.72 16.64 -4.07
C ALA A 166 15.89 17.93 -3.95
N ALA A 167 15.63 18.42 -2.73
CA ALA A 167 14.93 19.68 -2.51
C ALA A 167 15.75 20.90 -2.97
N GLN A 168 17.05 20.93 -2.69
CA GLN A 168 17.96 22.00 -3.12
C GLN A 168 18.05 22.02 -4.65
N PHE A 169 18.29 20.86 -5.27
CA PHE A 169 18.32 20.72 -6.72
C PHE A 169 17.01 21.18 -7.36
N ALA A 170 15.86 20.76 -6.83
CA ALA A 170 14.55 21.15 -7.34
C ALA A 170 14.32 22.68 -7.24
N VAL A 171 14.84 23.34 -6.21
CA VAL A 171 14.79 24.80 -6.09
C VAL A 171 15.69 25.48 -7.12
N GLU A 172 16.93 25.01 -7.27
CA GLU A 172 17.89 25.56 -8.25
C GLU A 172 17.39 25.43 -9.70
N GLN A 173 16.69 24.34 -10.00
CA GLN A 173 16.04 24.11 -11.29
C GLN A 173 14.68 24.80 -11.42
N SER A 174 14.25 25.60 -10.44
CA SER A 174 12.94 26.27 -10.40
C SER A 174 11.74 25.30 -10.50
N ILE A 175 11.93 24.04 -10.13
CA ILE A 175 10.88 23.03 -10.01
C ILE A 175 10.02 23.30 -8.78
N LEU A 176 10.64 23.78 -7.70
CA LEU A 176 9.98 24.12 -6.45
C LEU A 176 10.39 25.52 -5.95
N PRO A 177 9.55 26.18 -5.15
CA PRO A 177 9.90 27.44 -4.50
C PRO A 177 11.00 27.29 -3.44
N ASP A 178 11.79 28.35 -3.27
CA ASP A 178 12.94 28.42 -2.36
C ASP A 178 12.64 27.98 -0.93
N TYR A 179 11.43 28.24 -0.42
CA TYR A 179 11.07 27.91 0.97
C TYR A 179 11.20 26.42 1.30
N PHE A 180 11.25 25.52 0.31
CA PHE A 180 11.46 24.09 0.52
C PHE A 180 12.79 23.77 1.21
N THR A 181 13.85 24.55 0.98
CA THR A 181 15.17 24.37 1.60
C THR A 181 15.14 24.64 3.11
N HIS A 182 14.18 25.44 3.58
CA HIS A 182 14.00 25.80 4.99
C HIS A 182 13.00 24.90 5.74
N ILE A 183 12.31 23.99 5.05
CA ILE A 183 11.36 23.07 5.69
C ILE A 183 12.01 22.14 6.74
N PRO A 184 13.20 21.55 6.54
CA PRO A 184 13.81 20.67 7.53
C PRO A 184 13.92 21.33 8.93
N GLU A 185 14.44 22.56 8.99
CA GLU A 185 14.59 23.32 10.25
C GLU A 185 13.23 23.66 10.89
N ARG A 186 12.24 24.01 10.07
CA ARG A 186 10.88 24.32 10.55
C ARG A 186 10.19 23.10 11.13
N LEU A 187 10.34 21.93 10.50
CA LEU A 187 9.81 20.67 11.01
C LEU A 187 10.51 20.24 12.29
N HIS A 188 11.84 20.42 12.38
CA HIS A 188 12.58 20.18 13.61
C HIS A 188 12.07 21.07 14.76
N THR A 189 11.86 22.37 14.49
CA THR A 189 11.31 23.30 15.49
C THR A 189 9.89 22.91 15.92
N LEU A 190 9.07 22.45 14.97
CA LEU A 190 7.70 22.02 15.24
C LEU A 190 7.65 20.73 16.07
N SER A 191 8.51 19.75 15.78
CA SER A 191 8.53 18.46 16.48
C SER A 191 8.91 18.62 17.95
N LEU A 192 9.85 19.53 18.27
CA LEU A 192 10.22 19.86 19.65
C LEU A 192 9.02 20.38 20.47
N ARG A 193 8.10 21.12 19.84
CA ARG A 193 6.89 21.63 20.51
C ARG A 193 5.86 20.53 20.74
N LEU A 194 5.66 19.65 19.76
CA LEU A 194 4.65 18.57 19.84
C LEU A 194 5.01 17.51 20.89
N ASN A 195 6.29 17.19 21.06
CA ASN A 195 6.74 16.24 22.08
C ASN A 195 6.43 16.70 23.53
N GLY A 196 6.17 18.00 23.75
CA GLY A 196 5.75 18.54 25.04
C GLY A 196 4.25 18.39 25.36
N GLU A 197 3.42 17.98 24.39
CA GLU A 197 1.95 17.89 24.50
C GLU A 197 1.44 16.44 24.45
N HIS A 198 1.93 15.56 25.33
CA HIS A 198 1.35 14.22 25.46
C HIS A 198 0.11 14.24 26.38
N GLN A 199 -1.08 14.42 25.79
CA GLN A 199 -2.33 14.12 26.50
C GLN A 199 -2.58 12.60 26.46
N ASN A 200 -2.35 11.95 27.60
CA ASN A 200 -2.98 10.68 27.93
C ASN A 200 -4.44 10.96 28.25
N GLY A 201 -5.37 10.36 27.49
CA GLY A 201 -6.78 10.51 27.81
C GLY A 201 -7.74 9.71 26.92
N THR A 202 -8.67 9.03 27.60
CA THR A 202 -9.89 8.32 27.15
C THR A 202 -9.76 6.99 26.42
N LEU A 203 -10.61 6.02 26.80
CA LEU A 203 -10.90 4.81 26.02
C LEU A 203 -11.32 5.25 24.61
N SER A 204 -10.48 4.96 23.61
CA SER A 204 -10.79 5.22 22.21
C SER A 204 -11.82 4.20 21.71
N VAL A 205 -12.79 4.67 20.94
CA VAL A 205 -13.81 3.80 20.33
C VAL A 205 -13.33 3.26 18.98
N GLN A 206 -12.39 3.95 18.32
CA GLN A 206 -11.85 3.55 17.02
C GLN A 206 -10.36 3.84 16.89
N TYR A 207 -9.65 2.91 16.26
CA TYR A 207 -8.24 3.04 15.90
C TYR A 207 -8.11 3.31 14.40
N VAL A 208 -7.29 4.29 14.02
CA VAL A 208 -7.06 4.64 12.62
C VAL A 208 -5.57 4.65 12.32
N GLY A 209 -5.14 3.78 11.40
CA GLY A 209 -3.83 3.87 10.75
C GLY A 209 -3.88 4.86 9.60
N GLY A 210 -3.70 4.37 8.38
CA GLY A 210 -3.64 5.20 7.16
C GLY A 210 -4.96 5.84 6.71
N GLY A 211 -6.11 5.39 7.21
CA GLY A 211 -7.43 5.88 6.81
C GLY A 211 -8.00 5.28 5.51
N THR A 212 -7.18 4.56 4.72
CA THR A 212 -7.49 4.13 3.34
C THR A 212 -8.64 3.14 3.17
N ASP A 213 -9.23 2.65 4.26
CA ASP A 213 -10.39 1.75 4.25
C ASP A 213 -11.58 2.40 4.97
N VAL A 214 -11.36 2.79 6.23
CA VAL A 214 -12.40 3.34 7.09
C VAL A 214 -13.01 4.63 6.53
N TYR A 215 -12.23 5.50 5.88
CA TYR A 215 -12.75 6.72 5.25
C TYR A 215 -13.56 6.45 3.98
N VAL A 216 -13.31 5.36 3.28
CA VAL A 216 -14.14 4.95 2.14
C VAL A 216 -15.53 4.52 2.64
N GLN A 217 -15.57 3.82 3.77
CA GLN A 217 -16.81 3.26 4.30
C GLN A 217 -17.61 4.25 5.16
N LYS A 218 -16.94 5.15 5.88
CA LYS A 218 -17.52 5.89 7.02
C LYS A 218 -17.01 7.33 7.17
N HIS A 219 -16.65 8.02 6.08
CA HIS A 219 -16.07 9.38 6.18
C HIS A 219 -16.91 10.36 7.02
N ASP A 220 -18.25 10.26 6.97
CA ASP A 220 -19.14 11.15 7.73
C ASP A 220 -19.17 10.83 9.23
N GLU A 221 -19.11 9.55 9.60
CA GLU A 221 -19.11 9.12 11.02
C GLU A 221 -17.77 9.42 11.70
N ILE A 222 -16.66 9.25 10.96
CA ILE A 222 -15.31 9.37 11.51
C ILE A 222 -14.96 10.81 11.87
N LYS A 223 -15.51 11.78 11.15
CA LYS A 223 -15.16 13.20 11.32
C LYS A 223 -15.19 13.64 12.80
N ASP A 224 -16.27 13.28 13.49
CA ASP A 224 -16.55 13.69 14.87
C ASP A 224 -16.35 12.55 15.89
N ALA A 225 -15.78 11.41 15.46
CA ALA A 225 -15.52 10.27 16.32
C ALA A 225 -14.30 10.47 17.24
N SER A 226 -14.31 9.78 18.38
CA SER A 226 -13.14 9.66 19.26
C SER A 226 -12.15 8.63 18.69
N ILE A 227 -11.08 9.12 18.07
CA ILE A 227 -10.12 8.32 17.31
C ILE A 227 -8.74 8.33 17.96
N GLN A 228 -8.14 7.15 18.05
CA GLN A 228 -6.71 7.01 18.29
C GLN A 228 -5.96 6.77 16.98
N PHE A 229 -5.16 7.76 16.57
CA PHE A 229 -4.31 7.65 15.39
C PHE A 229 -3.05 6.85 15.72
N LEU A 230 -2.80 5.81 14.91
CA LEU A 230 -1.70 4.86 15.09
C LEU A 230 -0.54 5.11 14.12
N SER A 231 -0.80 5.79 13.00
CA SER A 231 0.17 5.92 11.90
C SER A 231 1.48 6.58 12.27
N ASP A 232 1.54 7.40 13.33
CA ASP A 232 2.76 8.12 13.72
C ASP A 232 3.35 7.65 15.06
N LYS A 233 2.88 6.51 15.59
CA LYS A 233 3.42 5.94 16.84
C LYS A 233 4.76 5.24 16.55
N PRO A 234 5.90 5.70 17.11
CA PRO A 234 7.21 5.14 16.76
C PRO A 234 7.34 3.64 17.03
N TYR A 235 6.77 3.15 18.13
CA TYR A 235 6.79 1.72 18.49
C TYR A 235 5.99 0.82 17.53
N LEU A 236 5.10 1.41 16.72
CA LEU A 236 4.32 0.71 15.70
C LEU A 236 4.91 0.82 14.28
N LYS A 237 6.06 1.49 14.10
CA LYS A 237 6.74 1.62 12.81
C LYS A 237 7.98 0.73 12.74
N GLY A 238 8.27 0.22 11.54
CA GLY A 238 9.54 -0.42 11.22
C GLY A 238 9.42 -1.91 10.94
N ILE A 239 10.42 -2.39 10.19
CA ILE A 239 10.55 -3.78 9.77
C ILE A 239 11.98 -4.19 10.10
N ARG A 240 12.15 -5.30 10.84
CA ARG A 240 13.47 -5.78 11.24
C ARG A 240 13.54 -7.29 11.22
N GLN A 241 14.76 -7.80 11.19
CA GLN A 241 15.06 -9.22 11.29
C GLN A 241 15.66 -9.52 12.66
N GLU A 242 15.16 -10.57 13.32
CA GLU A 242 15.72 -11.14 14.55
C GLU A 242 15.98 -12.64 14.32
N GLY A 243 17.24 -13.01 14.10
CA GLY A 243 17.58 -14.39 13.71
C GLY A 243 16.92 -14.78 12.38
N ARG A 244 16.02 -15.77 12.41
CA ARG A 244 15.22 -16.17 11.24
C ARG A 244 13.82 -15.57 11.21
N GLU A 245 13.45 -14.73 12.17
CA GLU A 245 12.15 -14.09 12.20
C GLU A 245 12.21 -12.71 11.54
N CYS A 246 11.19 -12.39 10.76
CA CYS A 246 10.91 -11.04 10.31
C CYS A 246 9.81 -10.45 11.18
N LEU A 247 10.03 -9.25 11.72
CA LEU A 247 9.11 -8.54 12.59
C LEU A 247 8.68 -7.25 11.89
N ILE A 248 7.40 -7.14 11.59
CA ILE A 248 6.78 -5.97 10.95
C ILE A 248 5.88 -5.32 11.98
N GLN A 249 6.18 -4.07 12.35
CA GLN A 249 5.29 -3.31 13.23
C GLN A 249 4.06 -2.84 12.45
N ALA A 250 2.89 -2.85 13.10
CA ALA A 250 1.59 -2.79 12.45
C ALA A 250 1.29 -1.48 11.70
N ALA A 251 1.88 -0.36 12.10
CA ALA A 251 1.74 0.92 11.41
C ALA A 251 2.74 1.11 10.26
N SER A 252 3.61 0.13 9.99
CA SER A 252 4.42 0.10 8.76
C SER A 252 3.50 0.07 7.55
N THR A 253 3.83 0.88 6.56
CA THR A 253 3.07 1.03 5.32
C THR A 253 3.46 -0.03 4.30
N VAL A 254 2.65 -0.19 3.24
CA VAL A 254 3.05 -1.02 2.10
C VAL A 254 4.33 -0.49 1.45
N THR A 255 4.51 0.83 1.40
CA THR A 255 5.76 1.43 0.91
C THR A 255 6.95 1.06 1.79
N ASP A 256 6.77 0.94 3.11
CA ASP A 256 7.85 0.49 4.00
C ASP A 256 8.23 -0.98 3.72
N LEU A 257 7.28 -1.85 3.35
CA LEU A 257 7.60 -3.20 2.85
C LEU A 257 8.39 -3.17 1.52
N ILE A 258 8.02 -2.26 0.61
CA ILE A 258 8.71 -2.07 -0.68
C ILE A 258 10.16 -1.61 -0.48
N GLU A 259 10.40 -0.74 0.49
CA GLU A 259 11.71 -0.14 0.79
C GLU A 259 12.55 -0.96 1.78
N SER A 260 11.94 -1.91 2.50
CA SER A 260 12.63 -2.72 3.49
C SER A 260 13.69 -3.64 2.86
N VAL A 261 14.94 -3.49 3.30
CA VAL A 261 16.03 -4.40 2.95
C VAL A 261 15.68 -5.86 3.26
N VAL A 262 15.13 -6.15 4.44
CA VAL A 262 14.75 -7.52 4.85
C VAL A 262 13.79 -8.15 3.85
N ILE A 263 12.66 -7.49 3.56
CA ILE A 263 11.68 -7.97 2.57
C ILE A 263 12.33 -8.14 1.18
N GLN A 264 13.13 -7.19 0.70
CA GLN A 264 13.75 -7.30 -0.61
C GLN A 264 14.78 -8.44 -0.70
N THR A 265 15.49 -8.75 0.38
CA THR A 265 16.46 -9.85 0.43
C THR A 265 15.79 -11.21 0.31
N TYR A 266 14.67 -11.43 1.00
CA TYR A 266 14.01 -12.74 1.07
C TYR A 266 12.86 -12.90 0.06
N PHE A 267 12.34 -11.79 -0.48
CA PHE A 267 11.29 -11.77 -1.49
C PHE A 267 11.67 -10.82 -2.63
N PRO A 268 12.62 -11.20 -3.52
CA PRO A 268 13.12 -10.32 -4.57
C PRO A 268 12.03 -9.84 -5.54
N ASP A 269 10.97 -10.63 -5.74
CA ASP A 269 9.81 -10.29 -6.57
C ASP A 269 8.81 -9.35 -5.86
N PHE A 270 9.02 -8.97 -4.60
CA PHE A 270 8.03 -8.23 -3.79
C PHE A 270 7.58 -6.92 -4.44
N LYS A 271 8.49 -6.19 -5.09
CA LYS A 271 8.15 -4.96 -5.83
C LYS A 271 7.15 -5.21 -6.95
N THR A 272 7.25 -6.36 -7.63
CA THR A 272 6.32 -6.76 -8.69
C THR A 272 4.96 -7.11 -8.09
N TYR A 273 4.93 -7.86 -6.99
CA TYR A 273 3.68 -8.18 -6.29
C TYR A 273 2.97 -6.93 -5.77
N ALA A 274 3.70 -6.02 -5.14
CA ALA A 274 3.13 -4.79 -4.58
C ALA A 274 2.55 -3.85 -5.66
N LYS A 275 3.06 -3.88 -6.89
CA LYS A 275 2.46 -3.14 -8.03
C LYS A 275 1.07 -3.64 -8.43
N LEU A 276 0.69 -4.85 -8.03
CA LEU A 276 -0.66 -5.37 -8.24
C LEU A 276 -1.64 -4.86 -7.17
N VAL A 277 -1.14 -4.22 -6.10
CA VAL A 277 -1.93 -3.79 -4.94
C VAL A 277 -1.95 -2.27 -4.84
N SER A 278 -3.11 -1.69 -5.15
CA SER A 278 -3.41 -0.25 -5.06
C SER A 278 -2.43 0.64 -5.86
N SER A 279 -2.55 1.96 -5.71
CA SER A 279 -1.62 2.95 -6.29
C SER A 279 -0.55 3.38 -5.29
N THR A 280 0.50 4.06 -5.75
CA THR A 280 1.57 4.59 -4.88
C THR A 280 1.04 5.48 -3.75
N PRO A 281 0.15 6.46 -3.98
CA PRO A 281 -0.38 7.29 -2.90
C PRO A 281 -1.15 6.50 -1.83
N ILE A 282 -1.81 5.41 -2.22
CA ILE A 282 -2.48 4.51 -1.26
C ILE A 282 -1.47 3.66 -0.52
N ARG A 283 -0.47 3.09 -1.20
CA ARG A 283 0.60 2.30 -0.56
C ARG A 283 1.42 3.10 0.46
N ASN A 284 1.59 4.40 0.22
CA ASN A 284 2.25 5.32 1.15
C ASN A 284 1.46 5.57 2.44
N MET A 285 0.15 5.29 2.45
CA MET A 285 -0.73 5.51 3.60
C MET A 285 -1.15 4.19 4.26
N ALA A 286 -1.43 3.16 3.45
CA ALA A 286 -2.00 1.89 3.90
C ALA A 286 -1.03 1.13 4.80
N THR A 287 -1.41 0.98 6.07
CA THR A 287 -0.66 0.23 7.08
C THR A 287 -0.95 -1.27 6.97
N ILE A 288 0.05 -2.13 7.22
CA ILE A 288 -0.12 -3.59 7.18
C ILE A 288 -1.11 -4.07 8.26
N GLY A 289 -1.04 -3.52 9.47
CA GLY A 289 -2.00 -3.84 10.53
C GLY A 289 -3.44 -3.47 10.14
N GLY A 290 -3.63 -2.28 9.56
CA GLY A 290 -4.93 -1.87 9.02
C GLY A 290 -5.43 -2.79 7.91
N ASN A 291 -4.55 -3.29 7.02
CA ASN A 291 -4.93 -4.27 6.00
C ASN A 291 -5.46 -5.57 6.62
N PHE A 292 -4.85 -6.05 7.70
CA PHE A 292 -5.25 -7.29 8.36
C PHE A 292 -6.54 -7.13 9.16
N VAL A 293 -6.65 -6.04 9.93
CA VAL A 293 -7.85 -5.73 10.74
C VAL A 293 -9.06 -5.39 9.87
N ASN A 294 -8.86 -4.92 8.63
CA ASN A 294 -9.95 -4.77 7.66
C ASN A 294 -10.70 -6.09 7.40
N ALA A 295 -10.06 -7.25 7.58
CA ALA A 295 -10.70 -8.56 7.41
C ALA A 295 -11.41 -8.73 6.05
N SER A 296 -10.78 -8.22 4.99
CA SER A 296 -11.28 -8.39 3.63
C SER A 296 -11.04 -9.83 3.16
N PRO A 297 -12.05 -10.56 2.64
CA PRO A 297 -11.90 -11.94 2.14
C PRO A 297 -10.93 -12.12 0.97
N ILE A 298 -10.46 -11.00 0.42
CA ILE A 298 -9.58 -10.90 -0.75
C ILE A 298 -8.42 -9.92 -0.47
N GLY A 299 -8.03 -9.74 0.79
CA GLY A 299 -6.89 -8.89 1.15
C GLY A 299 -5.59 -9.45 0.58
N ASP A 300 -5.01 -8.77 -0.42
CA ASP A 300 -3.81 -9.24 -1.12
C ASP A 300 -2.64 -9.55 -0.15
N PHE A 301 -2.32 -8.62 0.76
CA PHE A 301 -1.27 -8.86 1.75
C PHE A 301 -1.68 -9.87 2.82
N THR A 302 -2.95 -9.96 3.19
CA THR A 302 -3.43 -11.02 4.09
C THR A 302 -3.13 -12.40 3.50
N ILE A 303 -3.41 -12.61 2.21
CA ILE A 303 -3.09 -13.86 1.51
C ILE A 303 -1.57 -14.08 1.43
N PHE A 304 -0.81 -13.04 1.07
CA PHE A 304 0.65 -13.12 1.06
C PHE A 304 1.22 -13.64 2.40
N PHE A 305 0.79 -13.08 3.53
CA PHE A 305 1.29 -13.45 4.85
C PHE A 305 0.64 -14.70 5.45
N LEU A 306 -0.54 -15.11 4.96
CA LEU A 306 -1.12 -16.41 5.33
C LEU A 306 -0.26 -17.57 4.81
N ALA A 307 0.25 -17.49 3.57
CA ALA A 307 1.19 -18.47 3.03
C ALA A 307 2.54 -18.51 3.78
N LEU A 308 2.86 -17.47 4.55
CA LEU A 308 4.05 -17.42 5.40
C LEU A 308 3.79 -17.94 6.82
N ASP A 309 2.57 -18.40 7.10
CA ASP A 309 2.10 -18.84 8.43
C ASP A 309 2.38 -17.79 9.52
N ALA A 310 2.11 -16.53 9.21
CA ALA A 310 2.41 -15.42 10.10
C ALA A 310 1.65 -15.50 11.44
N THR A 311 2.26 -14.95 12.48
CA THR A 311 1.65 -14.77 13.81
C THR A 311 1.49 -13.28 14.13
N LEU A 312 0.40 -12.94 14.80
CA LEU A 312 0.01 -11.59 15.17
C LEU A 312 0.19 -11.39 16.67
N ALA A 313 0.74 -10.25 17.09
CA ALA A 313 0.75 -9.81 18.48
C ALA A 313 -0.36 -8.76 18.70
N LEU A 314 -1.33 -9.08 19.55
CA LEU A 314 -2.43 -8.21 19.95
C LEU A 314 -2.18 -7.73 21.38
N ASN A 315 -2.36 -6.42 21.63
CA ASN A 315 -2.07 -5.79 22.91
C ASN A 315 -3.24 -4.94 23.40
N ASP A 316 -3.67 -5.13 24.64
CA ASP A 316 -4.80 -4.41 25.27
C ASP A 316 -4.38 -3.15 26.08
N GLY A 317 -3.09 -2.79 26.02
CA GLY A 317 -2.46 -1.75 26.83
C GLY A 317 -1.74 -2.28 28.08
N SER A 318 -1.90 -3.56 28.41
CA SER A 318 -1.29 -4.21 29.58
C SER A 318 -0.62 -5.54 29.26
N GLN A 319 -1.29 -6.38 28.46
CA GLN A 319 -0.87 -7.71 28.10
C GLN A 319 -0.81 -7.85 26.58
N THR A 320 0.14 -8.65 26.12
CA THR A 320 0.25 -9.05 24.72
C THR A 320 -0.10 -10.53 24.61
N ARG A 321 -0.98 -10.86 23.67
CA ARG A 321 -1.24 -12.25 23.27
C ARG A 321 -0.93 -12.47 21.81
N GLU A 322 -0.67 -13.72 21.47
CA GLU A 322 -0.30 -14.13 20.13
C GLU A 322 -1.42 -14.91 19.46
N VAL A 323 -1.69 -14.60 18.20
CA VAL A 323 -2.72 -15.25 17.40
C VAL A 323 -2.14 -15.65 16.05
N PRO A 324 -2.13 -16.94 15.67
CA PRO A 324 -1.80 -17.34 14.31
C PRO A 324 -2.75 -16.68 13.31
N LEU A 325 -2.23 -16.11 12.22
CA LEU A 325 -3.04 -15.37 11.25
C LEU A 325 -4.17 -16.22 10.66
N HIS A 326 -3.95 -17.51 10.45
CA HIS A 326 -4.98 -18.45 9.96
C HIS A 326 -6.17 -18.63 10.93
N ARG A 327 -6.02 -18.26 12.22
CA ARG A 327 -7.09 -18.28 13.24
C ARG A 327 -7.69 -16.92 13.56
N PHE A 328 -7.11 -15.85 12.99
CA PHE A 328 -7.52 -14.48 13.28
C PHE A 328 -8.90 -14.14 12.71
N TYR A 329 -9.30 -14.75 11.60
CA TYR A 329 -10.60 -14.51 10.96
C TYR A 329 -11.63 -15.56 11.38
N LYS A 330 -12.64 -15.16 12.17
CA LYS A 330 -13.71 -16.06 12.65
C LYS A 330 -14.90 -16.14 11.70
N GLY A 331 -15.01 -15.19 10.77
CA GLY A 331 -16.12 -15.05 9.84
C GLY A 331 -15.99 -13.77 9.03
N TYR A 332 -16.96 -13.49 8.16
CA TYR A 332 -16.93 -12.28 7.35
C TYR A 332 -16.86 -11.05 8.26
N LYS A 333 -15.78 -10.27 8.10
CA LYS A 333 -15.48 -9.06 8.90
C LYS A 333 -15.46 -9.29 10.42
N THR A 334 -15.27 -10.53 10.86
CA THR A 334 -15.26 -10.92 12.28
C THR A 334 -13.88 -11.43 12.66
N LEU A 335 -13.31 -10.87 13.72
CA LEU A 335 -11.93 -11.11 14.14
C LEU A 335 -11.86 -11.82 15.50
N ASP A 336 -10.79 -12.58 15.72
CA ASP A 336 -10.32 -13.00 17.04
C ASP A 336 -9.56 -11.84 17.70
N LYS A 337 -10.29 -10.76 17.97
CA LYS A 337 -9.77 -9.50 18.50
C LYS A 337 -10.82 -8.86 19.41
N GLN A 338 -10.44 -8.48 20.63
CA GLN A 338 -11.27 -7.70 21.53
C GLN A 338 -11.29 -6.22 21.11
N ALA A 339 -12.25 -5.44 21.64
CA ALA A 339 -12.45 -4.06 21.21
C ALA A 339 -11.25 -3.14 21.56
N ASP A 340 -10.67 -3.35 22.74
CA ASP A 340 -9.53 -2.62 23.32
C ASP A 340 -8.19 -3.03 22.71
N GLU A 341 -8.05 -4.27 22.24
CA GLU A 341 -6.82 -4.75 21.63
C GLU A 341 -6.37 -3.92 20.42
N VAL A 342 -5.07 -3.82 20.23
CA VAL A 342 -4.42 -3.24 19.04
C VAL A 342 -3.48 -4.30 18.47
N LEU A 343 -3.50 -4.47 17.15
CA LEU A 343 -2.48 -5.24 16.46
C LEU A 343 -1.18 -4.43 16.48
N GLU A 344 -0.16 -4.93 17.18
CA GLU A 344 1.12 -4.23 17.33
C GLU A 344 2.15 -4.72 16.32
N GLN A 345 2.19 -6.03 16.07
CA GLN A 345 3.25 -6.66 15.30
C GLN A 345 2.75 -7.87 14.51
N ILE A 346 3.30 -8.06 13.33
CA ILE A 346 3.19 -9.26 12.51
C ILE A 346 4.58 -9.90 12.47
N ARG A 347 4.67 -11.20 12.72
CA ARG A 347 5.93 -11.95 12.59
C ARG A 347 5.77 -13.21 11.74
N PHE A 348 6.84 -13.60 11.08
CA PHE A 348 6.90 -14.85 10.33
C PHE A 348 8.36 -15.28 10.14
N THR A 349 8.55 -16.58 9.90
CA THR A 349 9.87 -17.14 9.63
C THR A 349 10.29 -16.83 8.20
N LEU A 350 11.47 -16.25 8.05
CA LEU A 350 12.08 -15.93 6.76
C LEU A 350 12.40 -17.22 5.97
N PRO A 351 12.06 -17.27 4.66
CA PRO A 351 12.44 -18.37 3.78
C PRO A 351 13.95 -18.65 3.83
N ASN A 352 14.34 -19.93 3.77
CA ASN A 352 15.74 -20.32 3.55
C ASN A 352 15.97 -20.64 2.06
N SER A 353 17.18 -21.07 1.70
CA SER A 353 17.54 -21.40 0.31
C SER A 353 16.76 -22.56 -0.31
N ALA A 354 16.16 -23.43 0.50
CA ALA A 354 15.32 -24.54 0.04
C ALA A 354 13.84 -24.12 -0.13
N THR A 355 13.44 -23.03 0.54
CA THR A 355 12.07 -22.52 0.48
C THR A 355 11.86 -21.61 -0.72
N ARG A 356 10.82 -21.90 -1.51
CA ARG A 356 10.36 -21.09 -2.64
C ARG A 356 9.04 -20.40 -2.28
N PHE A 357 8.83 -19.20 -2.81
CA PHE A 357 7.61 -18.42 -2.57
C PHE A 357 7.09 -17.81 -3.86
N ASN A 358 5.78 -17.79 -4.04
CA ASN A 358 5.14 -17.03 -5.11
C ASN A 358 3.77 -16.45 -4.69
N PHE A 359 3.42 -15.29 -5.24
CA PHE A 359 2.12 -14.64 -5.09
C PHE A 359 1.54 -14.34 -6.47
N GLU A 360 0.25 -14.62 -6.66
CA GLU A 360 -0.47 -14.42 -7.92
C GLU A 360 -1.81 -13.73 -7.65
N LYS A 361 -2.23 -12.87 -8.57
CA LYS A 361 -3.50 -12.12 -8.48
C LYS A 361 -4.14 -11.99 -9.84
N VAL A 362 -5.46 -12.20 -9.90
CA VAL A 362 -6.28 -11.87 -11.05
C VAL A 362 -7.39 -10.92 -10.64
N SER A 363 -7.59 -9.88 -11.45
CA SER A 363 -8.61 -8.84 -11.34
C SER A 363 -9.04 -8.40 -12.74
N LYS A 364 -10.04 -7.52 -12.88
CA LYS A 364 -10.52 -7.07 -14.19
C LYS A 364 -9.49 -6.17 -14.89
N ARG A 365 -8.68 -5.47 -14.11
CA ARG A 365 -7.47 -4.76 -14.57
C ARG A 365 -6.26 -5.28 -13.81
N THR A 366 -5.10 -5.33 -14.47
CA THR A 366 -3.85 -5.82 -13.87
C THR A 366 -3.42 -5.00 -12.65
N HIS A 367 -3.60 -3.68 -12.70
CA HIS A 367 -3.25 -2.75 -11.63
C HIS A 367 -4.48 -1.97 -11.18
N LEU A 368 -4.41 -1.41 -9.96
CA LEU A 368 -5.45 -0.54 -9.38
C LEU A 368 -6.84 -1.20 -9.35
N ASP A 369 -6.89 -2.48 -9.06
CA ASP A 369 -8.16 -3.20 -9.00
C ASP A 369 -8.18 -4.20 -7.85
N ILE A 370 -9.39 -4.46 -7.39
CA ILE A 370 -9.68 -5.39 -6.33
C ILE A 370 -9.57 -6.82 -6.92
N ALA A 371 -8.90 -7.73 -6.21
CA ALA A 371 -8.74 -9.10 -6.66
C ALA A 371 -10.12 -9.78 -6.90
N SER A 372 -10.25 -10.47 -8.02
CA SER A 372 -11.28 -11.49 -8.21
C SER A 372 -10.92 -12.74 -7.42
N VAL A 373 -9.68 -13.21 -7.61
CA VAL A 373 -9.01 -14.26 -6.83
C VAL A 373 -7.54 -13.91 -6.75
N ASN A 374 -6.94 -14.10 -5.58
CA ASN A 374 -5.50 -14.03 -5.35
C ASN A 374 -5.07 -15.29 -4.59
N SER A 375 -3.80 -15.65 -4.71
CA SER A 375 -3.23 -16.85 -4.11
C SER A 375 -1.75 -16.64 -3.79
N ALA A 376 -1.28 -17.29 -2.73
CA ALA A 376 0.13 -17.33 -2.36
C ALA A 376 0.54 -18.76 -1.97
N ILE A 377 1.77 -19.12 -2.29
CA ILE A 377 2.40 -20.39 -1.96
C ILE A 377 3.76 -20.14 -1.28
N ARG A 378 4.02 -20.88 -0.20
CA ARG A 378 5.36 -21.18 0.31
C ARG A 378 5.56 -22.68 0.19
N ILE A 379 6.67 -23.13 -0.39
CA ILE A 379 6.91 -24.56 -0.60
C ILE A 379 8.39 -24.90 -0.46
N THR A 380 8.69 -26.05 0.13
CA THR A 380 10.02 -26.67 0.19
C THR A 380 9.93 -28.04 -0.46
N VAL A 381 10.86 -28.32 -1.39
CA VAL A 381 10.94 -29.59 -2.12
C VAL A 381 12.36 -30.11 -2.04
N GLU A 382 12.51 -31.35 -1.57
CA GLU A 382 13.79 -32.05 -1.42
C GLU A 382 13.71 -33.37 -2.19
N GLU A 383 14.64 -33.61 -3.12
CA GLU A 383 14.64 -34.81 -3.97
C GLU A 383 13.28 -35.07 -4.65
N ASP A 384 12.69 -34.01 -5.21
CA ASP A 384 11.36 -33.98 -5.81
C ASP A 384 10.18 -34.29 -4.86
N ILE A 385 10.43 -34.50 -3.56
CA ILE A 385 9.39 -34.68 -2.55
C ILE A 385 9.03 -33.34 -1.88
N ILE A 386 7.74 -33.04 -1.79
CA ILE A 386 7.23 -31.86 -1.08
C ILE A 386 7.34 -32.09 0.43
N THR A 387 8.26 -31.42 1.11
CA THR A 387 8.51 -31.58 2.55
C THR A 387 7.76 -30.58 3.42
N ASP A 388 7.48 -29.39 2.89
CA ASP A 388 6.71 -28.35 3.54
C ASP A 388 5.95 -27.52 2.50
N ILE A 389 4.70 -27.18 2.79
CA ILE A 389 3.91 -26.31 1.92
C ILE A 389 2.86 -25.54 2.74
N CYS A 390 2.67 -24.27 2.37
CA CYS A 390 1.53 -23.49 2.80
C CYS A 390 0.92 -22.78 1.59
N LEU A 391 -0.39 -22.95 1.41
CA LEU A 391 -1.17 -22.40 0.32
C LEU A 391 -2.31 -21.57 0.89
N SER A 392 -2.48 -20.37 0.35
CA SER A 392 -3.58 -19.49 0.77
C SER A 392 -4.23 -18.82 -0.43
N ALA A 393 -5.51 -18.52 -0.30
CA ALA A 393 -6.32 -17.95 -1.36
C ALA A 393 -7.39 -16.99 -0.83
N GLY A 394 -7.63 -15.92 -1.58
CA GLY A 394 -8.69 -14.96 -1.31
C GLY A 394 -9.76 -14.98 -2.41
N GLY A 395 -10.98 -14.58 -2.05
CA GLY A 395 -12.11 -14.50 -2.98
C GLY A 395 -12.82 -15.83 -3.21
N VAL A 396 -12.40 -16.85 -2.47
CA VAL A 396 -12.86 -18.24 -2.58
C VAL A 396 -13.58 -18.74 -1.33
N ALA A 397 -13.74 -17.87 -0.33
CA ALA A 397 -14.47 -18.10 0.91
C ALA A 397 -14.90 -16.75 1.55
N PRO A 398 -15.75 -16.75 2.58
CA PRO A 398 -16.13 -15.54 3.33
C PRO A 398 -14.98 -14.88 4.13
N ILE A 399 -13.84 -15.55 4.25
CA ILE A 399 -12.61 -15.06 4.90
C ILE A 399 -11.39 -15.40 4.03
N PRO A 400 -10.26 -14.71 4.21
CA PRO A 400 -8.97 -15.15 3.69
C PRO A 400 -8.70 -16.59 4.14
N LYS A 401 -8.41 -17.50 3.22
CA LYS A 401 -8.40 -18.94 3.51
C LYS A 401 -7.02 -19.56 3.29
N ARG A 402 -6.55 -20.31 4.28
CA ARG A 402 -5.47 -21.31 4.12
C ARG A 402 -6.08 -22.62 3.59
N LEU A 403 -5.44 -23.24 2.60
CA LEU A 403 -5.93 -24.43 1.89
C LEU A 403 -5.38 -25.70 2.57
N GLU A 404 -5.75 -25.89 3.84
CA GLU A 404 -5.17 -26.92 4.73
C GLU A 404 -5.35 -28.34 4.18
N LYS A 405 -6.49 -28.67 3.56
CA LYS A 405 -6.70 -30.01 2.99
C LYS A 405 -5.78 -30.26 1.80
N THR A 406 -5.56 -29.24 0.97
CA THR A 406 -4.62 -29.32 -0.15
C THR A 406 -3.18 -29.43 0.35
N GLU A 407 -2.81 -28.70 1.40
CA GLU A 407 -1.48 -28.82 2.04
C GLU A 407 -1.24 -30.24 2.55
N GLU A 408 -2.16 -30.79 3.35
CA GLU A 408 -2.11 -32.17 3.87
C GLU A 408 -2.01 -33.20 2.75
N PHE A 409 -2.72 -32.99 1.63
CA PHE A 409 -2.67 -33.88 0.48
C PHE A 409 -1.30 -33.86 -0.22
N LEU A 410 -0.60 -32.73 -0.25
CA LEU A 410 0.64 -32.55 -1.01
C LEU A 410 1.89 -33.00 -0.25
N ILE A 411 1.90 -32.84 1.07
CA ILE A 411 3.07 -33.17 1.91
C ILE A 411 3.45 -34.66 1.76
N GLY A 412 4.74 -34.92 1.57
CA GLY A 412 5.32 -36.25 1.44
C GLY A 412 5.14 -36.90 0.06
N LYS A 413 4.63 -36.19 -0.94
CA LYS A 413 4.45 -36.70 -2.30
C LYS A 413 5.47 -36.13 -3.28
N GLU A 414 5.74 -36.92 -4.32
CA GLU A 414 6.61 -36.55 -5.44
C GLU A 414 5.93 -35.53 -6.35
N LEU A 415 6.62 -34.42 -6.60
CA LEU A 415 6.15 -33.31 -7.40
C LEU A 415 6.08 -33.70 -8.88
N THR A 416 4.86 -33.93 -9.35
CA THR A 416 4.54 -34.29 -10.73
C THR A 416 3.36 -33.47 -11.24
N GLU A 417 3.18 -33.41 -12.56
CA GLU A 417 2.08 -32.69 -13.18
C GLU A 417 0.72 -33.28 -12.79
N SER A 418 0.62 -34.61 -12.70
CA SER A 418 -0.58 -35.30 -12.23
C SER A 418 -0.90 -34.95 -10.77
N LEU A 419 0.12 -34.89 -9.90
CA LEU A 419 -0.08 -34.48 -8.52
C LEU A 419 -0.67 -33.07 -8.41
N VAL A 420 -0.19 -32.13 -9.22
CA VAL A 420 -0.71 -30.75 -9.24
C VAL A 420 -2.18 -30.73 -9.66
N ILE A 421 -2.57 -31.55 -10.66
CA ILE A 421 -3.96 -31.68 -11.09
C ILE A 421 -4.83 -32.27 -9.98
N ASP A 422 -4.36 -33.32 -9.30
CA ASP A 422 -5.09 -33.93 -8.18
C ASP A 422 -5.23 -32.97 -6.99
N ALA A 423 -4.20 -32.17 -6.69
CA ALA A 423 -4.26 -31.15 -5.66
C ALA A 423 -5.27 -30.05 -5.96
N ILE A 424 -5.48 -29.71 -7.24
CA ILE A 424 -6.54 -28.80 -7.66
C ILE A 424 -7.91 -29.42 -7.37
N ASN A 425 -8.11 -30.71 -7.62
CA ASN A 425 -9.36 -31.40 -7.28
C ASN A 425 -9.64 -31.33 -5.77
N VAL A 426 -8.63 -31.58 -4.93
CA VAL A 426 -8.74 -31.44 -3.46
C VAL A 426 -9.09 -30.01 -3.08
N THR A 427 -8.41 -29.02 -3.67
CA THR A 427 -8.67 -27.59 -3.43
C THR A 427 -10.13 -27.23 -3.69
N GLN A 428 -10.73 -27.73 -4.77
CA GLN A 428 -12.11 -27.44 -5.11
C GLN A 428 -13.11 -27.91 -4.04
N THR A 429 -12.75 -28.95 -3.26
CA THR A 429 -13.61 -29.50 -2.19
C THR A 429 -13.64 -28.66 -0.92
N GLU A 430 -12.70 -27.73 -0.73
CA GLU A 430 -12.59 -26.95 0.51
C GLU A 430 -12.88 -25.46 0.34
N ILE A 431 -13.16 -25.01 -0.89
CA ILE A 431 -13.55 -23.64 -1.20
C ILE A 431 -15.06 -23.50 -1.45
N SER A 432 -15.59 -22.32 -1.16
CA SER A 432 -17.00 -21.96 -1.35
C SER A 432 -17.15 -20.51 -1.85
N PRO A 433 -16.63 -20.19 -3.06
CA PRO A 433 -16.78 -18.86 -3.64
C PRO A 433 -18.26 -18.50 -3.84
N ILE A 434 -18.55 -17.19 -3.83
CA ILE A 434 -19.85 -16.64 -4.22
C ILE A 434 -19.73 -15.87 -5.54
N SER A 435 -20.83 -15.79 -6.29
CA SER A 435 -20.93 -14.86 -7.41
C SER A 435 -21.09 -13.43 -6.89
N ASP A 436 -20.30 -12.49 -7.42
CA ASP A 436 -20.41 -11.06 -7.11
C ASP A 436 -19.85 -10.19 -8.26
N ALA A 437 -19.71 -8.89 -8.03
CA ALA A 437 -19.22 -7.92 -9.01
C ALA A 437 -17.81 -8.25 -9.57
N ARG A 438 -17.02 -9.08 -8.88
CA ARG A 438 -15.66 -9.47 -9.25
C ARG A 438 -15.63 -10.77 -10.07
N GLY A 439 -16.73 -11.50 -10.17
CA GLY A 439 -16.82 -12.71 -10.97
C GLY A 439 -17.89 -13.69 -10.47
N THR A 440 -18.32 -14.58 -11.36
CA THR A 440 -19.20 -15.70 -10.98
C THR A 440 -18.45 -16.73 -10.13
N GLU A 441 -19.18 -17.54 -9.38
CA GLU A 441 -18.62 -18.67 -8.63
C GLU A 441 -17.75 -19.56 -9.53
N THR A 442 -18.29 -20.01 -10.67
CA THR A 442 -17.60 -20.87 -11.63
C THR A 442 -16.30 -20.23 -12.13
N TYR A 443 -16.33 -18.92 -12.42
CA TYR A 443 -15.15 -18.19 -12.86
C TYR A 443 -14.08 -18.14 -11.77
N LYS A 444 -14.46 -17.88 -10.51
CA LYS A 444 -13.51 -17.86 -9.38
C LYS A 444 -12.90 -19.23 -9.10
N ARG A 445 -13.70 -20.30 -9.20
CA ARG A 445 -13.19 -21.69 -9.11
C ARG A 445 -12.15 -21.96 -10.19
N LEU A 446 -12.45 -21.58 -11.43
CA LEU A 446 -11.51 -21.69 -12.55
C LEU A 446 -10.24 -20.88 -12.30
N LEU A 447 -10.37 -19.62 -11.87
CA LEU A 447 -9.22 -18.76 -11.59
C LEU A 447 -8.30 -19.38 -10.55
N LEU A 448 -8.81 -19.86 -9.41
CA LEU A 448 -7.96 -20.48 -8.39
C LEU A 448 -7.19 -21.68 -8.96
N SER A 449 -7.85 -22.55 -9.75
CA SER A 449 -7.19 -23.66 -10.42
C SER A 449 -6.04 -23.20 -11.32
N GLN A 450 -6.21 -22.09 -12.05
CA GLN A 450 -5.13 -21.53 -12.88
C GLN A 450 -4.00 -20.92 -12.06
N LEU A 451 -4.30 -20.23 -10.95
CA LEU A 451 -3.27 -19.66 -10.08
C LEU A 451 -2.41 -20.74 -9.42
N ILE A 452 -3.02 -21.87 -9.02
CA ILE A 452 -2.27 -23.02 -8.50
C ILE A 452 -1.31 -23.55 -9.57
N LYS A 453 -1.76 -23.75 -10.81
CA LYS A 453 -0.88 -24.15 -11.91
C LYS A 453 0.25 -23.13 -12.13
N ALA A 454 -0.07 -21.84 -12.14
CA ALA A 454 0.90 -20.76 -12.31
C ALA A 454 1.97 -20.77 -11.21
N HIS A 455 1.58 -21.02 -9.96
CA HIS A 455 2.52 -21.19 -8.85
C HIS A 455 3.52 -22.32 -9.11
N PHE A 456 3.04 -23.52 -9.42
CA PHE A 456 3.92 -24.67 -9.67
C PHE A 456 4.81 -24.46 -10.90
N LEU A 457 4.27 -23.93 -12.00
CA LEU A 457 5.04 -23.64 -13.21
C LEU A 457 6.12 -22.58 -12.99
N LYS A 458 5.80 -21.50 -12.25
CA LYS A 458 6.77 -20.46 -11.94
C LYS A 458 7.88 -20.95 -11.01
N LEU A 459 7.53 -21.75 -10.01
CA LEU A 459 8.49 -22.23 -9.02
C LEU A 459 9.29 -23.44 -9.50
N PHE A 460 8.75 -24.25 -10.41
CA PHE A 460 9.34 -25.49 -10.92
C PHE A 460 9.23 -25.52 -12.44
N PRO A 461 10.09 -24.78 -13.17
CA PRO A 461 10.02 -24.67 -14.63
C PRO A 461 10.33 -25.97 -15.39
N GLY A 462 10.74 -27.04 -14.69
CA GLY A 462 10.88 -28.37 -15.25
C GLY A 462 9.55 -29.11 -15.49
N LEU A 463 8.45 -28.63 -14.90
CA LEU A 463 7.12 -29.20 -15.12
C LEU A 463 6.63 -28.90 -16.54
N ASN A 464 6.00 -29.90 -17.17
CA ASN A 464 5.46 -29.81 -18.51
C ASN A 464 4.16 -29.00 -18.53
N VAL A 465 4.24 -27.81 -19.13
CA VAL A 465 3.12 -26.88 -19.31
C VAL A 465 1.95 -27.53 -20.06
N GLU A 466 2.20 -28.30 -21.12
CA GLU A 466 1.13 -28.91 -21.93
C GLU A 466 0.31 -29.91 -21.11
N GLN A 467 0.97 -30.70 -20.26
CA GLN A 467 0.28 -31.65 -19.38
C GLN A 467 -0.60 -30.94 -18.34
N LEU A 468 -0.15 -29.81 -17.79
CA LEU A 468 -0.93 -29.01 -16.84
C LEU A 468 -2.06 -28.19 -17.51
N LEU A 469 -1.91 -27.83 -18.79
CA LEU A 469 -2.91 -27.07 -19.55
C LEU A 469 -3.91 -27.94 -20.31
N THR A 470 -3.65 -29.24 -20.43
CA THR A 470 -4.59 -30.16 -21.08
C THR A 470 -5.93 -30.10 -20.33
N PRO A 471 -7.06 -29.85 -21.01
CA PRO A 471 -8.36 -29.81 -20.35
C PRO A 471 -8.66 -31.17 -19.73
N SER A 472 -8.54 -31.29 -18.42
CA SER A 472 -9.30 -32.30 -17.68
C SER A 472 -10.77 -32.01 -17.98
N ALA A 473 -11.49 -32.96 -18.58
CA ALA A 473 -12.91 -32.81 -18.89
C ALA A 473 -13.64 -32.29 -17.63
N LEU A 474 -14.02 -31.01 -17.67
CA LEU A 474 -14.74 -30.31 -16.60
C LEU A 474 -16.18 -30.79 -16.51
#